data_AF-Q2IT88-F1
#
_entry.id   AF-Q2IT88-F1
#
_cell.length_a   1.000
_cell.length_b   1.000
_cell.length_c   1.000
_cell.angle_alpha   90.00
_cell.angle_beta   90.00
_cell.angle_gamma   90.00
#
_symmetry.space_group_name_H-M   'P 1'
#
loop_
_entity.id
_entity.type
_entity.pdbx_description
1 polymer ?
#
loop_
_entity_poly.entity_id
_entity_poly.type
_entity_poly.pdbx_seq_one_letter_code
_entity_poly.pdbx_strand_id
1 'polypeptide(L)'
;MNRLRATLIWAALAAVLGVPIAAAAMSPLLAWRDPVYILAGFAGIVALGLVLVQPLLIGGYLPGLSAWRARHAHRWIGGTLVAAVLIHVAGLWFTSPPDMIDALTFTSPTPFSPWGVVAMWAIFAVALLAGFRRRAGLGPRQWRTAHMLLAVVIVVGSVVHGMLIEGTMEMMSKAALCALVVAAAATVMVDLRVWRSRRANIRRPT
;
A
#
# COMPACT_ATOMS: atom_id res chain seq x y z
N MET A 1 27.43 2.20 6.41
CA MET A 1 26.95 1.74 5.10
C MET A 1 27.54 2.63 4.02
N ASN A 2 28.15 2.07 2.98
CA ASN A 2 28.82 2.88 1.95
C ASN A 2 27.81 3.63 1.09
N ARG A 3 28.16 4.83 0.64
CA ARG A 3 27.30 5.72 -0.18
C ARG A 3 26.76 5.04 -1.43
N LEU A 4 27.56 4.17 -2.06
CA LEU A 4 27.15 3.38 -3.23
C LEU A 4 25.94 2.49 -2.92
N ARG A 5 25.98 1.72 -1.83
CA ARG A 5 24.85 0.84 -1.43
C ARG A 5 23.58 1.63 -1.16
N ALA A 6 23.71 2.77 -0.47
CA ALA A 6 22.56 3.64 -0.21
C ALA A 6 21.94 4.16 -1.51
N THR A 7 22.78 4.57 -2.46
CA THR A 7 22.36 5.06 -3.78
C THR A 7 21.65 3.95 -4.56
N LEU A 8 22.19 2.72 -4.56
CA LEU A 8 21.58 1.58 -5.23
C LEU A 8 20.20 1.21 -4.65
N ILE A 9 20.01 1.28 -3.33
CA ILE A 9 18.70 1.00 -2.71
C ILE A 9 17.66 2.04 -3.15
N TRP A 10 18.02 3.33 -3.14
CA TRP A 10 17.12 4.39 -3.61
C TRP A 10 16.83 4.28 -5.10
N ALA A 11 17.84 3.98 -5.92
CA ALA A 11 17.66 3.76 -7.35
C ALA A 11 16.75 2.55 -7.63
N ALA A 12 16.93 1.45 -6.90
CA ALA A 12 16.07 0.27 -7.01
C ALA A 12 14.63 0.58 -6.60
N LEU A 13 14.41 1.32 -5.51
CA LEU A 13 13.06 1.75 -5.12
C LEU A 13 12.43 2.64 -6.19
N ALA A 14 13.17 3.62 -6.73
CA ALA A 14 12.68 4.47 -7.80
C ALA A 14 12.32 3.66 -9.05
N ALA A 15 13.14 2.68 -9.43
CA ALA A 15 12.86 1.80 -10.56
C ALA A 15 11.61 0.93 -10.32
N VAL A 16 11.47 0.31 -9.14
CA VAL A 16 10.30 -0.51 -8.78
C VAL A 16 9.00 0.29 -8.84
N LEU A 17 9.04 1.57 -8.49
CA LEU A 17 7.86 2.46 -8.54
C LEU A 17 7.63 3.04 -9.94
N GLY A 18 8.70 3.38 -10.67
CA GLY A 18 8.62 4.07 -11.96
C GLY A 18 8.35 3.13 -13.14
N VAL A 19 8.91 1.91 -13.14
CA VAL A 19 8.77 0.96 -14.25
C VAL A 19 7.31 0.58 -14.51
N PRO A 20 6.48 0.22 -13.50
CA PRO A 20 5.09 -0.12 -13.75
C PRO A 20 4.27 1.07 -14.29
N ILE A 21 4.58 2.29 -13.84
CA ILE A 21 3.96 3.53 -14.32
C ILE A 21 4.33 3.78 -15.79
N ALA A 22 5.62 3.68 -16.13
CA ALA A 22 6.09 3.85 -17.49
C ALA A 22 5.52 2.78 -18.43
N ALA A 23 5.50 1.52 -18.00
CA ALA A 23 4.91 0.41 -18.75
C ALA A 23 3.40 0.64 -18.99
N ALA A 24 2.67 1.09 -17.97
CA ALA A 24 1.26 1.42 -18.12
C ALA A 24 1.04 2.61 -19.08
N ALA A 25 1.92 3.62 -19.07
CA ALA A 25 1.83 4.80 -19.94
C ALA A 25 2.08 4.48 -21.41
N MET A 26 2.83 3.43 -21.69
CA MET A 26 3.10 2.94 -23.05
C MET A 26 2.11 1.85 -23.49
N SER A 27 1.11 1.52 -22.66
CA SER A 27 0.17 0.44 -22.94
C SER A 27 -0.80 0.81 -24.07
N PRO A 28 -1.00 -0.05 -25.09
CA PRO A 28 -1.99 0.20 -26.14
C PRO A 28 -3.43 0.24 -25.60
N LEU A 29 -3.67 -0.29 -24.40
CA LEU A 29 -4.97 -0.25 -23.72
C LEU A 29 -5.41 1.19 -23.36
N LEU A 30 -4.53 2.19 -23.49
CA LEU A 30 -4.83 3.61 -23.27
C LEU A 30 -5.40 4.33 -24.50
N ALA A 31 -5.23 3.82 -25.73
CA ALA A 31 -5.41 4.59 -26.97
C ALA A 31 -6.80 5.24 -27.16
N TRP A 32 -7.83 4.73 -26.47
CA TRP A 32 -9.22 5.18 -26.58
C TRP A 32 -9.86 5.48 -25.23
N ARG A 33 -9.05 5.62 -24.17
CA ARG A 33 -9.55 5.84 -22.81
C ARG A 33 -9.66 7.33 -22.51
N ASP A 34 -10.76 7.69 -21.85
CA ASP A 34 -10.98 9.04 -21.36
C ASP A 34 -9.88 9.45 -20.35
N PRO A 35 -9.41 10.71 -20.35
CA PRO A 35 -8.37 11.17 -19.43
C PRO A 35 -8.68 10.93 -17.95
N VAL A 36 -9.95 11.02 -17.51
CA VAL A 36 -10.36 10.74 -16.13
C VAL A 36 -10.18 9.27 -15.81
N TYR A 37 -10.52 8.37 -16.74
CA TYR A 37 -10.31 6.93 -16.59
C TYR A 37 -8.82 6.59 -16.48
N ILE A 38 -7.99 7.23 -17.31
CA ILE A 38 -6.55 7.07 -17.27
C ILE A 38 -6.01 7.52 -15.91
N LEU A 39 -6.33 8.73 -15.46
CA LEU A 39 -5.93 9.26 -14.16
C LEU A 39 -6.36 8.35 -13.00
N ALA A 40 -7.58 7.82 -13.06
CA ALA A 40 -8.08 6.86 -12.08
C ALA A 40 -7.21 5.61 -12.04
N GLY A 41 -6.92 4.99 -13.19
CA GLY A 41 -6.05 3.80 -13.29
C GLY A 41 -4.65 4.04 -12.74
N PHE A 42 -4.02 5.16 -13.12
CA PHE A 42 -2.69 5.53 -12.61
C PHE A 42 -2.68 5.81 -11.11
N ALA A 43 -3.73 6.42 -10.56
CA ALA A 43 -3.87 6.59 -9.11
C ALA A 43 -3.87 5.25 -8.37
N GLY A 44 -4.46 4.20 -8.96
CA GLY A 44 -4.39 2.82 -8.44
C GLY A 44 -2.97 2.24 -8.45
N ILE A 45 -2.22 2.42 -9.53
CA ILE A 45 -0.81 1.99 -9.65
C ILE A 45 0.06 2.70 -8.61
N VAL A 46 -0.10 4.02 -8.49
CA VAL A 46 0.60 4.84 -7.49
C VAL A 46 0.24 4.39 -6.08
N ALA A 47 -1.04 4.13 -5.79
CA ALA A 47 -1.47 3.64 -4.49
C ALA A 47 -0.79 2.32 -4.12
N LEU A 48 -0.70 1.35 -5.03
CA LEU A 48 0.02 0.09 -4.80
C LEU A 48 1.52 0.32 -4.51
N GLY A 49 2.15 1.24 -5.24
CA GLY A 49 3.53 1.67 -4.96
C GLY A 49 3.69 2.31 -3.57
N LEU A 50 2.75 3.15 -3.15
CA LEU A 50 2.77 3.74 -1.80
C LEU A 50 2.58 2.67 -0.72
N VAL A 51 1.74 1.65 -0.95
CA VAL A 51 1.60 0.49 -0.05
C VAL A 51 2.94 -0.24 0.13
N LEU A 52 3.77 -0.38 -0.90
CA LEU A 52 5.14 -0.92 -0.78
C LEU A 52 6.04 -0.03 0.10
N VAL A 53 5.99 1.29 -0.10
CA VAL A 53 6.89 2.24 0.59
C VAL A 53 6.62 2.26 2.10
N GLN A 54 5.38 2.07 2.53
CA GLN A 54 4.99 2.14 3.94
C GLN A 54 5.75 1.20 4.89
N PRO A 55 5.82 -0.13 4.64
CA PRO A 55 6.61 -1.04 5.47
C PRO A 55 8.11 -0.72 5.42
N LEU A 56 8.65 -0.31 4.27
CA LEU A 56 10.08 0.04 4.15
C LEU A 56 10.46 1.23 5.05
N LEU A 57 9.59 2.23 5.14
CA LEU A 57 9.77 3.38 6.03
C LEU A 57 9.71 2.98 7.51
N ILE A 58 8.66 2.27 7.93
CA ILE A 58 8.46 1.96 9.35
C ILE A 58 9.42 0.87 9.86
N GLY A 59 9.84 -0.04 8.99
CA GLY A 59 10.87 -1.05 9.25
C GLY A 59 12.29 -0.48 9.30
N GLY A 60 12.50 0.75 8.80
CA GLY A 60 13.82 1.39 8.79
C GLY A 60 14.78 0.80 7.74
N TYR A 61 14.25 0.21 6.67
CA TYR A 61 15.07 -0.41 5.62
C TYR A 61 15.61 0.62 4.61
N LEU A 62 15.06 1.83 4.57
CA LEU A 62 15.55 2.90 3.70
C LEU A 62 16.76 3.63 4.31
N PRO A 63 17.85 3.77 3.55
CA PRO A 63 19.12 4.27 4.06
C PRO A 63 19.08 5.79 4.31
N GLY A 64 19.75 6.23 5.39
CA GLY A 64 19.96 7.66 5.66
C GLY A 64 18.79 8.38 6.35
N LEU A 65 17.68 7.70 6.63
CA LEU A 65 16.55 8.27 7.37
C LEU A 65 16.68 7.98 8.87
N SER A 66 16.63 9.03 9.69
CA SER A 66 16.46 8.85 11.13
C SER A 66 15.08 8.27 11.44
N ALA A 67 14.94 7.55 12.55
CA ALA A 67 13.67 6.94 12.93
C ALA A 67 12.52 7.97 13.06
N TRP A 68 12.84 9.22 13.42
CA TRP A 68 11.86 10.31 13.43
C TRP A 68 11.42 10.71 12.02
N ARG A 69 12.38 10.93 11.10
CA ARG A 69 12.07 11.28 9.69
C ARG A 69 11.30 10.17 9.01
N ALA A 70 11.66 8.90 9.24
CA ALA A 70 10.97 7.75 8.68
C ALA A 70 9.50 7.67 9.13
N ARG A 71 9.21 7.90 10.42
CA ARG A 71 7.82 7.95 10.94
C ARG A 71 7.02 9.14 10.39
N HIS A 72 7.68 10.29 10.20
CA HIS A 72 7.05 11.46 9.61
C HIS A 72 6.69 11.21 8.14
N ALA A 73 7.64 10.67 7.37
CA ALA A 73 7.43 10.25 5.98
C ALA A 73 6.33 9.19 5.88
N HIS A 74 6.33 8.16 6.73
CA HIS A 74 5.28 7.12 6.77
C HIS A 74 3.88 7.73 6.93
N ARG A 75 3.74 8.77 7.78
CA ARG A 75 2.46 9.47 7.94
C ARG A 75 2.06 10.25 6.69
N TRP A 76 2.99 11.01 6.10
CA TRP A 76 2.70 11.78 4.88
C TRP A 76 2.36 10.88 3.70
N ILE A 77 3.16 9.84 3.46
CA ILE A 77 2.89 8.80 2.47
C ILE A 77 1.54 8.12 2.73
N GLY A 78 1.14 7.98 4.00
CA GLY A 78 -0.19 7.48 4.38
C GLY A 78 -1.31 8.42 3.95
N GLY A 79 -1.14 9.72 4.17
CA GLY A 79 -2.07 10.73 3.65
C GLY A 79 -2.14 10.74 2.12
N THR A 80 -0.99 10.65 1.45
CA THR A 80 -0.93 10.56 -0.02
C THR A 80 -1.60 9.29 -0.54
N LEU A 81 -1.43 8.15 0.14
CA LEU A 81 -2.10 6.90 -0.21
C LEU A 81 -3.63 7.05 -0.12
N VAL A 82 -4.14 7.68 0.94
CA VAL A 82 -5.58 7.98 1.07
C VAL A 82 -6.05 8.86 -0.08
N ALA A 83 -5.32 9.91 -0.42
CA ALA A 83 -5.66 10.80 -1.54
C ALA A 83 -5.65 10.05 -2.88
N ALA A 84 -4.65 9.21 -3.14
CA ALA A 84 -4.57 8.40 -4.36
C ALA A 84 -5.75 7.43 -4.48
N VAL A 85 -6.15 6.78 -3.38
CA VAL A 85 -7.35 5.92 -3.35
C VAL A 85 -8.62 6.72 -3.63
N LEU A 86 -8.77 7.91 -3.06
CA LEU A 86 -9.93 8.78 -3.33
C LEU A 86 -9.99 9.18 -4.80
N ILE A 87 -8.86 9.56 -5.41
CA ILE A 87 -8.78 9.90 -6.83
C ILE A 87 -9.13 8.68 -7.70
N HIS A 88 -8.60 7.50 -7.37
CA HIS A 88 -8.90 6.25 -8.06
C HIS A 88 -10.40 5.96 -8.04
N VAL A 89 -11.01 5.95 -6.86
CA VAL A 89 -12.42 5.62 -6.66
C VAL A 89 -13.35 6.67 -7.25
N ALA A 90 -13.06 7.97 -7.04
CA ALA A 90 -13.86 9.04 -7.61
C ALA A 90 -13.78 9.08 -9.13
N GLY A 91 -12.58 8.89 -9.69
CA GLY A 91 -12.39 8.81 -11.14
C GLY A 91 -13.20 7.65 -11.75
N LEU A 92 -13.14 6.47 -11.15
CA LEU A 92 -13.96 5.32 -11.57
C LEU A 92 -15.47 5.60 -11.41
N TRP A 93 -15.88 6.32 -10.35
CA TRP A 93 -17.27 6.71 -10.17
C TRP A 93 -17.76 7.64 -11.28
N PHE A 94 -16.93 8.57 -11.73
CA PHE A 94 -17.30 9.46 -12.83
C PHE A 94 -17.36 8.74 -14.18
N THR A 95 -16.45 7.80 -14.42
CA THR A 95 -16.38 7.11 -15.72
C THR A 95 -17.35 5.94 -15.84
N SER A 96 -17.68 5.30 -14.72
CA SER A 96 -18.54 4.12 -14.68
C SER A 96 -19.26 4.00 -13.32
N PRO A 97 -20.26 4.88 -13.05
CA PRO A 97 -21.01 4.85 -11.80
C PRO A 97 -21.70 3.50 -11.50
N PRO A 98 -22.34 2.80 -12.46
CA PRO A 98 -22.96 1.50 -12.19
C PRO A 98 -21.97 0.45 -11.67
N ASP A 99 -20.80 0.33 -12.29
CA ASP A 99 -19.74 -0.60 -11.86
C ASP A 99 -19.29 -0.31 -10.42
N MET A 100 -19.22 0.97 -10.06
CA MET A 100 -18.85 1.38 -8.71
C MET A 100 -19.94 1.10 -7.68
N ILE A 101 -21.21 1.30 -8.04
CA ILE A 101 -22.34 0.89 -7.19
C ILE A 101 -22.24 -0.61 -6.94
N ASP A 102 -22.12 -1.41 -8.01
CA ASP A 102 -22.03 -2.86 -7.93
C ASP A 102 -20.82 -3.35 -7.11
N ALA A 103 -19.67 -2.67 -7.23
CA ALA A 103 -18.50 -2.96 -6.42
C ALA A 103 -18.77 -2.69 -4.93
N LEU A 104 -19.34 -1.52 -4.58
CA LEU A 104 -19.60 -1.13 -3.20
C LEU A 104 -20.72 -1.95 -2.55
N THR A 105 -21.68 -2.44 -3.32
CA THR A 105 -22.74 -3.35 -2.86
C THR A 105 -22.34 -4.82 -2.92
N PHE A 106 -21.10 -5.13 -3.32
CA PHE A 106 -20.59 -6.50 -3.48
C PHE A 106 -21.43 -7.37 -4.44
N THR A 107 -22.06 -6.75 -5.43
CA THR A 107 -22.87 -7.41 -6.48
C THR A 107 -22.14 -7.49 -7.82
N SER A 108 -20.96 -6.87 -7.94
CA SER A 108 -20.17 -6.89 -9.17
C SER A 108 -19.81 -8.33 -9.60
N PRO A 109 -19.92 -8.67 -10.89
CA PRO A 109 -19.51 -9.97 -11.42
C PRO A 109 -17.98 -10.13 -11.47
N THR A 110 -17.23 -9.05 -11.25
CA THR A 110 -15.76 -9.06 -11.34
C THR A 110 -15.12 -9.59 -10.04
N PRO A 111 -14.26 -10.62 -10.09
CA PRO A 111 -13.71 -11.23 -8.89
C PRO A 111 -12.71 -10.32 -8.14
N PHE A 112 -12.17 -9.30 -8.80
CA PHE A 112 -11.22 -8.35 -8.20
C PHE A 112 -11.90 -7.28 -7.35
N SER A 113 -13.16 -6.91 -7.61
CA SER A 113 -13.81 -5.74 -7.01
C SER A 113 -13.98 -5.83 -5.50
N PRO A 114 -14.45 -6.97 -4.92
CA PRO A 114 -14.56 -7.10 -3.46
C PRO A 114 -13.25 -6.85 -2.72
N TRP A 115 -12.12 -7.31 -3.28
CA TRP A 115 -10.80 -7.12 -2.68
C TRP A 115 -10.36 -5.66 -2.67
N GLY A 116 -10.67 -4.92 -3.74
CA GLY A 116 -10.39 -3.48 -3.84
C GLY A 116 -11.19 -2.69 -2.81
N VAL A 117 -12.49 -2.98 -2.69
CA VAL A 117 -13.39 -2.32 -1.72
C VAL A 117 -12.96 -2.61 -0.28
N VAL A 118 -12.63 -3.87 0.05
CA VAL A 118 -12.14 -4.24 1.39
C VAL A 118 -10.81 -3.55 1.69
N ALA A 119 -9.87 -3.51 0.75
CA ALA A 119 -8.60 -2.80 0.92
C ALA A 119 -8.80 -1.29 1.13
N MET A 120 -9.68 -0.65 0.34
CA MET A 120 -10.03 0.76 0.47
C MET A 120 -10.54 1.07 1.88
N TRP A 121 -11.54 0.33 2.36
CA TRP A 121 -12.08 0.55 3.71
C TRP A 121 -11.04 0.29 4.79
N ALA A 122 -10.15 -0.69 4.62
CA ALA A 122 -9.05 -0.92 5.55
C ALA A 122 -8.05 0.25 5.57
N ILE A 123 -7.74 0.86 4.41
CA ILE A 123 -6.92 2.07 4.32
C ILE A 123 -7.58 3.23 5.08
N PHE A 124 -8.88 3.47 4.86
CA PHE A 124 -9.61 4.52 5.59
C PHE A 124 -9.67 4.25 7.09
N ALA A 125 -9.91 3.00 7.49
CA ALA A 125 -9.88 2.60 8.90
C ALA A 125 -8.50 2.85 9.53
N VAL A 126 -7.41 2.54 8.84
CA VAL A 126 -6.04 2.85 9.30
C VAL A 126 -5.81 4.36 9.41
N ALA A 127 -6.29 5.15 8.45
CA ALA A 127 -6.16 6.60 8.47
C ALA A 127 -6.92 7.22 9.66
N LEU A 128 -8.16 6.78 9.90
CA LEU A 128 -8.96 7.22 11.05
C LEU A 128 -8.32 6.78 12.36
N LEU A 129 -7.88 5.53 12.46
CA LEU A 129 -7.13 5.02 13.59
C LEU A 129 -5.92 5.95 13.85
N ALA A 130 -5.13 6.29 12.82
CA ALA A 130 -3.97 7.18 12.94
C ALA A 130 -4.30 8.61 13.36
N GLY A 131 -5.37 9.19 12.80
CA GLY A 131 -5.83 10.53 13.16
C GLY A 131 -6.36 10.61 14.59
N PHE A 132 -7.13 9.60 15.01
CA PHE A 132 -7.80 9.59 16.31
C PHE A 132 -7.01 8.88 17.41
N ARG A 133 -5.81 8.37 17.13
CA ARG A 133 -4.98 7.65 18.11
C ARG A 133 -4.90 8.32 19.48
N ARG A 134 -4.68 9.64 19.50
CA ARG A 134 -4.52 10.40 20.75
C ARG A 134 -5.82 10.54 21.53
N ARG A 135 -6.97 10.60 20.82
CA ARG A 135 -8.30 10.74 21.42
C ARG A 135 -8.89 9.40 21.85
N ALA A 136 -8.57 8.32 21.13
CA ALA A 136 -9.12 6.99 21.38
C ALA A 136 -8.52 6.28 22.61
N GLY A 137 -7.57 6.89 23.33
CA GLY A 137 -6.97 6.31 24.54
C GLY A 137 -6.26 4.96 24.35
N LEU A 138 -6.03 4.53 23.10
CA LEU A 138 -5.51 3.20 22.79
C LEU A 138 -4.09 3.01 23.33
N GLY A 139 -3.90 1.96 24.13
CA GLY A 139 -2.58 1.58 24.59
C GLY A 139 -1.64 1.27 23.41
N PRO A 140 -0.31 1.49 23.54
CA PRO A 140 0.64 1.26 22.45
C PRO A 140 0.62 -0.15 21.84
N ARG A 141 0.22 -1.16 22.63
CA ARG A 141 0.06 -2.54 22.17
C ARG A 141 -1.18 -2.72 21.30
N GLN A 142 -2.34 -2.25 21.77
CA GLN A 142 -3.62 -2.30 21.04
C GLN A 142 -3.52 -1.54 19.73
N TRP A 143 -2.97 -0.32 19.78
CA TRP A 143 -2.63 0.49 18.61
C TRP A 143 -1.88 -0.31 17.55
N ARG A 144 -0.78 -0.95 17.95
CA ARG A 144 0.08 -1.69 17.02
C ARG A 144 -0.63 -2.91 16.47
N THR A 145 -1.36 -3.66 17.29
CA THR A 145 -2.08 -4.85 16.83
C THR A 145 -3.17 -4.49 15.83
N ALA A 146 -4.01 -3.49 16.14
CA ALA A 146 -5.07 -3.05 15.23
C ALA A 146 -4.51 -2.55 13.89
N HIS A 147 -3.48 -1.69 13.93
CA HIS A 147 -2.83 -1.20 12.72
C HIS A 147 -2.18 -2.32 11.89
N MET A 148 -1.53 -3.29 12.54
CA MET A 148 -0.91 -4.43 11.84
C MET A 148 -1.95 -5.35 11.18
N LEU A 149 -3.07 -5.63 11.86
CA LEU A 149 -4.13 -6.47 11.28
C LEU A 149 -4.74 -5.79 10.05
N LEU A 150 -5.04 -4.49 10.14
CA LEU A 150 -5.53 -3.74 8.99
C LEU A 150 -4.47 -3.67 7.88
N ALA A 151 -3.19 -3.49 8.20
CA ALA A 151 -2.13 -3.51 7.21
C ALA A 151 -2.03 -4.84 6.45
N VAL A 152 -2.28 -5.98 7.11
CA VAL A 152 -2.38 -7.28 6.42
C VAL A 152 -3.55 -7.28 5.44
N VAL A 153 -4.73 -6.82 5.86
CA VAL A 153 -5.92 -6.74 5.00
C VAL A 153 -5.65 -5.83 3.79
N ILE A 154 -5.00 -4.69 3.99
CA ILE A 154 -4.62 -3.76 2.92
C ILE A 154 -3.68 -4.45 1.93
N VAL A 155 -2.62 -5.10 2.41
CA VAL A 155 -1.62 -5.76 1.55
C VAL A 155 -2.25 -6.89 0.74
N VAL A 156 -2.97 -7.80 1.41
CA VAL A 156 -3.61 -8.94 0.74
C VAL A 156 -4.67 -8.45 -0.24
N GLY A 157 -5.56 -7.56 0.19
CA GLY A 157 -6.62 -7.03 -0.66
C GLY A 157 -6.08 -6.27 -1.86
N SER A 158 -5.08 -5.40 -1.69
CA SER A 158 -4.48 -4.65 -2.79
C SER A 158 -3.78 -5.55 -3.80
N VAL A 159 -3.05 -6.58 -3.32
CA VAL A 159 -2.35 -7.52 -4.20
C VAL A 159 -3.34 -8.38 -4.97
N VAL A 160 -4.33 -8.97 -4.31
CA VAL A 160 -5.33 -9.82 -4.99
C VAL A 160 -6.16 -8.99 -5.96
N HIS A 161 -6.61 -7.81 -5.56
CA HIS A 161 -7.30 -6.86 -6.42
C HIS A 161 -6.47 -6.53 -7.68
N GLY A 162 -5.22 -6.08 -7.48
CA GLY A 162 -4.35 -5.72 -8.60
C GLY A 162 -4.02 -6.91 -9.51
N MET A 163 -3.70 -8.07 -8.95
CA MET A 163 -3.31 -9.25 -9.73
C MET A 163 -4.45 -9.78 -10.61
N LEU A 164 -5.69 -9.72 -10.12
CA LEU A 164 -6.88 -10.15 -10.85
C LEU A 164 -7.35 -9.15 -11.91
N ILE A 165 -6.84 -7.91 -11.92
CA ILE A 165 -7.16 -6.92 -12.95
C ILE A 165 -6.33 -7.19 -14.20
N GLU A 166 -7.00 -7.37 -15.34
CA GLU A 166 -6.41 -7.23 -16.67
C GLU A 166 -6.48 -5.76 -17.08
N GLY A 167 -5.32 -5.10 -17.19
CA GLY A 167 -5.26 -3.65 -17.38
C GLY A 167 -3.94 -3.17 -17.97
N THR A 168 -3.73 -1.85 -17.94
CA THR A 168 -2.59 -1.18 -18.59
C THR A 168 -1.23 -1.64 -18.06
N MET A 169 -1.16 -2.04 -16.79
CA MET A 169 0.05 -2.53 -16.17
C MET A 169 0.31 -3.98 -16.58
N GLU A 170 1.41 -4.18 -17.32
CA GLU A 170 1.86 -5.47 -17.83
C GLU A 170 2.10 -6.49 -16.70
N MET A 171 1.87 -7.77 -16.99
CA MET A 171 1.77 -8.83 -15.99
C MET A 171 3.04 -9.00 -15.14
N MET A 172 4.23 -8.96 -15.74
CA MET A 172 5.50 -9.12 -15.03
C MET A 172 5.76 -7.95 -14.09
N SER A 173 5.62 -6.70 -14.56
CA SER A 173 5.80 -5.52 -13.72
C SER A 173 4.83 -5.50 -12.52
N LYS A 174 3.58 -5.90 -12.76
CA LYS A 174 2.53 -6.06 -11.75
C LYS A 174 2.86 -7.13 -10.72
N ALA A 175 3.22 -8.33 -11.18
CA ALA A 175 3.58 -9.44 -10.31
C ALA A 175 4.81 -9.10 -9.45
N ALA A 176 5.83 -8.47 -10.05
CA ALA A 176 7.03 -8.05 -9.34
C ALA A 176 6.72 -7.03 -8.24
N LEU A 177 5.93 -5.98 -8.54
CA LEU A 177 5.52 -4.98 -7.55
C LEU A 177 4.71 -5.63 -6.40
N CYS A 178 3.74 -6.48 -6.73
CA CYS A 178 2.95 -7.23 -5.75
C CYS A 178 3.83 -8.13 -4.86
N ALA A 179 4.77 -8.87 -5.44
CA ALA A 179 5.70 -9.71 -4.68
C ALA A 179 6.56 -8.89 -3.71
N LEU A 180 7.04 -7.72 -4.15
CA LEU A 180 7.80 -6.80 -3.29
C LEU A 180 6.94 -6.22 -2.17
N VAL A 181 5.67 -5.88 -2.43
CA VAL A 181 4.73 -5.42 -1.39
C VAL A 181 4.58 -6.49 -0.31
N VAL A 182 4.32 -7.74 -0.71
CA VAL A 182 4.17 -8.87 0.23
C VAL A 182 5.47 -9.10 1.00
N ALA A 183 6.61 -9.14 0.30
CA ALA A 183 7.91 -9.38 0.92
C ALA A 183 8.24 -8.30 1.96
N ALA A 184 8.15 -7.02 1.59
CA ALA A 184 8.43 -5.91 2.50
C ALA A 184 7.52 -5.93 3.73
N ALA A 185 6.22 -6.17 3.54
CA ALA A 185 5.27 -6.28 4.64
C ALA A 185 5.62 -7.45 5.56
N ALA A 186 5.83 -8.65 5.01
CA ALA A 186 6.17 -9.86 5.75
C ALA A 186 7.46 -9.69 6.57
N THR A 187 8.52 -9.13 5.98
CA THR A 187 9.79 -8.88 6.68
C THR A 187 9.58 -8.00 7.92
N VAL A 188 8.84 -6.89 7.80
CA VAL A 188 8.52 -6.04 8.96
C VAL A 188 7.76 -6.81 10.03
N MET A 189 6.78 -7.64 9.64
CA MET A 189 5.99 -8.39 10.62
C MET A 189 6.84 -9.40 11.39
N VAL A 190 7.75 -10.09 10.72
CA VAL A 190 8.67 -11.07 11.31
C VAL A 190 9.62 -10.37 12.28
N ASP A 191 10.25 -9.28 11.87
CA ASP A 191 11.19 -8.53 12.71
C ASP A 191 10.51 -8.03 13.99
N LEU A 192 9.29 -7.48 13.87
CA LEU A 192 8.51 -7.03 15.02
C LEU A 192 8.12 -8.18 15.97
N ARG A 193 7.84 -9.38 15.46
CA ARG A 193 7.55 -10.57 16.27
C ARG A 193 8.79 -11.02 17.03
N VAL A 194 9.93 -11.14 16.36
CA VAL A 194 11.21 -11.56 16.98
C VAL A 194 11.61 -10.61 18.11
N TRP A 195 11.49 -9.30 17.88
CA TRP A 195 11.81 -8.29 18.90
C TRP A 195 10.89 -8.35 20.12
N ARG A 196 9.59 -8.66 19.93
CA ARG A 196 8.65 -8.85 21.03
C ARG A 196 9.02 -10.08 21.87
N SER A 197 9.31 -11.21 21.23
CA SER A 197 9.69 -12.44 21.91
C SER A 197 10.97 -12.27 22.74
N ARG A 198 12.00 -11.60 22.19
CA ARG A 198 13.23 -11.31 22.93
C ARG A 198 12.99 -10.45 24.17
N ARG A 199 12.18 -9.39 24.08
CA ARG A 199 11.83 -8.54 25.24
C ARG A 199 10.98 -9.24 26.29
N ALA A 200 10.13 -10.18 25.89
CA ALA A 200 9.35 -10.99 26.81
C ALA A 200 10.24 -11.97 27.59
N ASN A 201 11.23 -12.56 26.92
CA ASN A 201 12.18 -13.50 27.52
C ASN A 201 13.10 -12.80 28.55
N ILE A 202 13.54 -11.56 28.28
CA ILE A 202 14.35 -10.76 29.22
C ILE A 202 13.58 -10.39 30.50
N ARG A 203 12.25 -10.34 30.47
CA ARG A 203 11.40 -9.91 31.59
C ARG A 203 10.89 -11.05 32.48
N ARG A 204 11.20 -12.31 32.16
CA ARG A 204 10.97 -13.44 33.06
C ARG A 204 12.29 -13.71 33.80
N PRO A 205 12.46 -13.26 35.06
CA PRO A 205 13.50 -13.86 35.89
C PRO A 205 13.15 -15.33 36.05
N THR A 206 14.12 -16.20 35.79
CA THR A 206 14.06 -17.65 36.07
C THR A 206 13.70 -17.90 37.52
#